data_AF-A0A1H3G857-F1
#
_entry.id   AF-A0A1H3G857-F1
#
_cell.length_a   1.000
_cell.length_b   1.000
_cell.length_c   1.000
_cell.angle_alpha   90.00
_cell.angle_beta   90.00
_cell.angle_gamma   90.00
#
_symmetry.space_group_name_H-M   'P 1'
#
loop_
_entity.id
_entity.type
_entity.pdbx_description
1 polymer ?
#
loop_
_entity_poly.entity_id
_entity_poly.type
_entity_poly.pdbx_seq_one_letter_code
_entity_poly.pdbx_strand_id
1 'polypeptide(L)'
;MNEAWLDRLLECVERDGRSMRAISIAAGNGPNWLQQVFKNKKDPGFNRLAKTLDILGTSATLYVISGTQMGDEDAELFQILLSVPPRVRAEALDLFRAIQSREDLPLLQPSARE
;
A
#
# COMPACT_ATOMS: atom_id res chain seq x y z
N MET A 1 -2.46 -9.41 -14.82
CA MET A 1 -2.54 -8.30 -13.86
C MET A 1 -3.06 -7.08 -14.61
N ASN A 2 -4.12 -6.43 -14.12
CA ASN A 2 -4.55 -5.12 -14.64
C ASN A 2 -3.39 -4.13 -14.46
N GLU A 3 -3.12 -3.22 -15.42
CA GLU A 3 -1.98 -2.28 -15.38
C GLU A 3 -1.98 -1.38 -14.12
N ALA A 4 -3.10 -1.31 -13.39
CA ALA A 4 -3.26 -0.57 -12.14
C ALA A 4 -2.16 -0.81 -11.09
N TRP A 5 -1.55 -2.01 -10.99
CA TRP A 5 -0.45 -2.21 -10.03
C TRP A 5 0.82 -1.42 -10.42
N LEU A 6 1.02 -1.19 -11.72
CA LEU A 6 2.16 -0.45 -12.25
C LEU A 6 2.05 1.03 -11.89
N ASP A 7 0.84 1.59 -11.99
CA ASP A 7 0.56 2.96 -11.57
C ASP A 7 0.79 3.13 -10.06
N ARG A 8 0.29 2.20 -9.25
CA ARG A 8 0.55 2.20 -7.79
C ARG A 8 2.02 2.07 -7.44
N LEU A 9 2.78 1.28 -8.22
CA LEU A 9 4.22 1.17 -8.05
C LEU A 9 4.92 2.48 -8.39
N LEU A 10 4.48 3.16 -9.46
CA LEU A 10 5.01 4.46 -9.84
C LEU A 10 4.78 5.50 -8.74
N GLU A 11 3.56 5.59 -8.21
CA GLU A 11 3.23 6.48 -7.09
C GLU A 11 4.10 6.20 -5.86
N CYS A 12 4.35 4.93 -5.53
CA CYS A 12 5.23 4.56 -4.41
C CYS A 12 6.69 4.97 -4.65
N VAL A 13 7.18 4.83 -5.89
CA VAL A 13 8.53 5.26 -6.28
C VAL A 13 8.66 6.77 -6.24
N GLU A 14 7.64 7.51 -6.66
CA GLU A 14 7.63 8.99 -6.60
C GLU A 14 7.59 9.49 -5.16
N ARG A 15 6.76 8.88 -4.31
CA ARG A 15 6.67 9.21 -2.88
C ARG A 15 7.95 8.91 -2.10
N ASP A 16 8.69 7.88 -2.48
CA ASP A 16 9.96 7.51 -1.86
C ASP A 16 11.04 8.60 -2.04
N GLY A 17 10.98 9.38 -3.11
CA GLY A 17 11.87 10.52 -3.38
C GLY A 17 13.27 10.15 -3.85
N ARG A 18 13.70 8.88 -3.75
CA ARG A 18 14.95 8.41 -4.37
C ARG A 18 14.76 8.21 -5.87
N SER A 19 15.85 8.31 -6.63
CA SER A 19 15.81 7.98 -8.06
C SER A 19 15.48 6.50 -8.30
N MET A 20 14.79 6.19 -9.40
CA MET A 20 14.54 4.80 -9.84
C MET A 20 15.82 3.95 -9.89
N ARG A 21 16.95 4.56 -10.24
CA ARG A 21 18.26 3.90 -10.24
C ARG A 21 18.70 3.52 -8.83
N ALA A 22 18.60 4.44 -7.88
CA ALA A 22 18.95 4.21 -6.48
C ALA A 22 18.07 3.10 -5.86
N ILE A 23 16.76 3.14 -6.11
CA ILE A 23 15.83 2.11 -5.63
C ILE A 23 16.15 0.75 -6.26
N SER A 24 16.41 0.70 -7.58
CA SER A 24 16.76 -0.55 -8.26
C SER A 24 18.03 -1.18 -7.69
N ILE A 25 19.07 -0.37 -7.43
CA ILE A 25 20.33 -0.84 -6.83
C ILE A 25 20.11 -1.31 -5.39
N ALA A 26 19.36 -0.55 -4.58
CA ALA A 26 19.04 -0.93 -3.20
C ALA A 26 18.29 -2.27 -3.12
N ALA A 27 17.42 -2.54 -4.10
CA ALA A 27 16.69 -3.82 -4.21
C ALA A 27 17.55 -4.98 -4.75
N GLY A 28 18.83 -4.75 -5.04
CA GLY A 28 19.72 -5.75 -5.66
C GLY A 28 19.34 -6.09 -7.10
N ASN A 29 18.60 -5.22 -7.78
CA ASN A 29 18.26 -5.33 -9.18
C ASN A 29 19.28 -4.56 -10.05
N GLY A 30 19.22 -4.76 -11.37
CA GLY A 30 20.04 -3.99 -12.31
C GLY A 30 19.69 -2.49 -12.26
N PRO A 31 20.63 -1.55 -12.49
CA PRO A 31 20.43 -0.12 -12.27
C PRO A 31 19.27 0.53 -13.06
N ASN A 32 18.86 -0.08 -14.17
CA ASN A 32 17.79 0.41 -15.03
C ASN A 32 16.52 -0.44 -14.91
N TRP A 33 16.43 -1.32 -13.93
CA TRP A 33 15.34 -2.29 -13.83
C TRP A 33 13.98 -1.60 -13.71
N LEU A 34 13.80 -0.64 -12.78
CA LEU A 34 12.53 0.11 -12.67
C LEU A 34 12.17 0.83 -13.98
N GLN A 35 13.13 1.48 -14.62
CA GLN A 35 12.90 2.13 -15.92
C GLN A 35 12.42 1.14 -16.98
N GLN A 36 13.00 -0.07 -17.02
CA GLN A 36 12.57 -1.13 -17.93
C GLN A 36 11.17 -1.67 -17.58
N VAL A 37 10.84 -1.77 -16.29
CA VAL A 37 9.50 -2.19 -15.84
C VAL A 37 8.44 -1.22 -16.34
N PHE A 38 8.61 0.09 -16.10
CA PHE A 38 7.66 1.09 -16.56
C PHE A 38 7.63 1.24 -18.08
N LYS A 39 8.78 1.16 -18.75
CA LYS A 39 8.86 1.24 -20.22
C LYS A 39 8.20 0.06 -20.91
N ASN A 40 8.46 -1.16 -20.43
CA ASN A 40 7.99 -2.37 -21.09
C ASN A 40 6.57 -2.77 -20.68
N LYS A 41 6.06 -2.22 -19.56
CA LYS A 41 4.76 -2.58 -18.97
C LYS A 41 4.56 -4.08 -18.77
N LYS A 42 5.66 -4.82 -18.60
CA LYS A 42 5.64 -6.27 -18.41
C LYS A 42 5.81 -6.61 -16.95
N ASP A 43 5.13 -7.67 -16.53
CA ASP A 43 5.30 -8.26 -15.21
C ASP A 43 6.78 -8.67 -15.02
N PRO A 44 7.51 -8.06 -14.06
CA PRO A 44 8.91 -8.37 -13.82
C PRO A 44 9.14 -9.71 -13.09
N GLY A 45 8.07 -10.43 -12.77
CA GLY A 45 8.08 -11.59 -11.90
C GLY A 45 8.12 -11.21 -10.43
N PHE A 46 7.45 -12.02 -9.61
CA PHE A 46 7.24 -11.76 -8.18
C PHE A 46 8.55 -11.48 -7.42
N ASN A 47 9.62 -12.24 -7.66
CA ASN A 47 10.86 -12.11 -6.89
C ASN A 47 11.52 -10.73 -7.01
N ARG A 48 11.56 -10.13 -8.21
CA ARG A 48 12.20 -8.81 -8.40
C ARG A 48 11.32 -7.69 -7.90
N LEU A 49 10.00 -7.84 -8.07
CA LEU A 49 9.01 -6.93 -7.52
C LEU A 49 9.05 -6.94 -5.99
N ALA A 50 9.02 -8.11 -5.36
CA ALA A 50 9.05 -8.27 -3.91
C ALA A 50 10.28 -7.59 -3.27
N LYS A 51 11.48 -7.79 -3.84
CA LYS A 51 12.69 -7.09 -3.39
C LYS A 51 12.58 -5.57 -3.46
N THR A 52 11.92 -5.06 -4.49
CA THR A 52 11.72 -3.61 -4.65
C THR A 52 10.70 -3.09 -3.64
N LEU A 53 9.60 -3.82 -3.44
CA LEU A 53 8.57 -3.47 -2.48
C LEU A 53 9.10 -3.50 -1.03
N ASP A 54 10.01 -4.41 -0.70
CA ASP A 54 10.70 -4.43 0.59
C ASP A 54 11.50 -3.15 0.84
N ILE A 55 12.19 -2.65 -0.19
CA ILE A 55 12.94 -1.37 -0.15
C ILE A 55 12.03 -0.14 -0.05
N LEU A 56 10.82 -0.23 -0.60
CA LEU A 56 9.79 0.82 -0.53
C LEU A 56 8.95 0.74 0.75
N GLY A 57 9.06 -0.35 1.51
CA GLY A 57 8.40 -0.57 2.79
C GLY A 57 7.04 -1.27 2.72
N THR A 58 6.52 -1.63 3.90
CA THR A 58 5.31 -2.43 4.06
C THR A 58 4.07 -1.75 3.48
N SER A 59 3.91 -0.43 3.66
CA SER A 59 2.77 0.31 3.12
C SER A 59 2.76 0.31 1.59
N ALA A 60 3.92 0.45 0.94
CA ALA A 60 4.04 0.34 -0.51
C ALA A 60 3.74 -1.08 -0.99
N THR A 61 4.23 -2.09 -0.26
CA THR A 61 3.94 -3.50 -0.55
C THR A 61 2.44 -3.77 -0.53
N LEU A 62 1.76 -3.37 0.54
CA LEU A 62 0.32 -3.58 0.67
C LEU A 62 -0.44 -2.85 -0.43
N TYR A 63 -0.09 -1.60 -0.71
CA TYR A 63 -0.78 -0.80 -1.71
C TYR A 63 -0.61 -1.36 -3.13
N VAL A 64 0.62 -1.68 -3.55
CA VAL A 64 0.88 -2.20 -4.90
C VAL A 64 0.17 -3.54 -5.13
N ILE A 65 0.22 -4.44 -4.14
CA ILE A 65 -0.35 -5.79 -4.26
C ILE A 65 -1.88 -5.78 -4.14
N SER A 66 -2.44 -5.12 -3.13
CA SER A 66 -3.87 -5.19 -2.80
C SER A 66 -4.70 -4.06 -3.41
N GLY A 67 -4.07 -2.93 -3.78
CA GLY A 67 -4.76 -1.70 -4.14
C GLY A 67 -5.31 -0.91 -2.95
N THR A 68 -5.12 -1.40 -1.72
CA THR A 68 -5.57 -0.72 -0.51
C THR A 68 -4.48 0.20 0.00
N GLN A 69 -4.75 1.49 -0.03
CA GLN A 69 -3.88 2.48 0.60
C GLN A 69 -4.23 2.51 2.09
N MET A 70 -3.25 2.25 2.94
CA MET A 70 -3.39 2.52 4.38
C MET A 70 -2.80 3.90 4.65
N GLY A 71 -3.66 4.82 5.09
CA GLY A 71 -3.22 6.04 5.74
C GLY A 71 -2.69 5.76 7.15
N ASP A 72 -2.17 6.80 7.80
CA ASP A 72 -1.66 6.68 9.18
C ASP A 72 -2.75 6.25 10.16
N GLU A 73 -3.99 6.73 9.96
CA GLU A 73 -5.16 6.36 10.76
C GLU A 73 -5.54 4.87 10.59
N ASP A 74 -5.46 4.34 9.36
CA ASP A 74 -5.70 2.92 9.08
C ASP A 74 -4.65 2.03 9.73
N ALA A 75 -3.38 2.48 9.69
CA ALA A 75 -2.26 1.77 10.30
C ALA A 75 -2.39 1.73 11.83
N GLU A 76 -2.77 2.84 12.46
CA GLU A 76 -3.04 2.92 13.90
C GLU A 76 -4.20 1.99 14.30
N LEU A 77 -5.32 2.06 13.58
CA LEU A 77 -6.46 1.18 13.82
C LEU A 77 -6.07 -0.30 13.67
N PHE A 78 -5.29 -0.63 12.64
CA PHE A 78 -4.81 -1.99 12.42
C PHE A 78 -3.92 -2.48 13.57
N GLN A 79 -2.99 -1.65 14.07
CA GLN A 79 -2.17 -1.98 15.24
C GLN A 79 -3.02 -2.22 16.49
N ILE A 80 -4.01 -1.38 16.74
CA ILE A 80 -4.95 -1.55 17.86
C ILE A 80 -5.68 -2.90 17.71
N LEU A 81 -6.24 -3.19 16.54
CA LEU A 81 -6.97 -4.45 16.29
C LEU A 81 -6.10 -5.70 16.45
N LEU A 82 -4.80 -5.61 16.10
CA LEU A 82 -3.85 -6.70 16.31
C LEU A 82 -3.47 -6.89 17.79
N SER A 83 -3.48 -5.80 18.58
CA SER A 83 -3.11 -5.84 20.00
C SER A 83 -4.22 -6.37 20.94
N VAL A 84 -5.46 -6.45 20.45
CA VAL A 84 -6.60 -6.90 21.26
C VAL A 84 -6.96 -8.38 21.03
N PRO A 85 -7.58 -9.06 22.03
CA PRO A 85 -8.02 -10.44 21.90
C PRO A 85 -9.00 -10.65 20.74
N PRO A 86 -9.06 -11.85 20.12
CA PRO A 86 -9.95 -12.15 19.00
C PRO A 86 -11.43 -11.84 19.28
N ARG A 87 -11.90 -12.07 20.52
CA ARG A 87 -13.27 -11.73 20.94
C ARG A 87 -13.56 -10.23 20.80
N VAL A 88 -12.64 -9.38 21.27
CA VAL A 88 -12.80 -7.91 21.22
C VAL A 88 -12.79 -7.42 19.77
N ARG A 89 -11.95 -8.04 18.92
CA ARG A 89 -11.92 -7.75 17.49
C ARG A 89 -13.24 -8.08 16.79
N ALA A 90 -13.89 -9.19 17.17
CA ALA A 90 -15.20 -9.56 16.65
C ALA A 90 -16.28 -8.55 17.07
N GLU A 91 -16.28 -8.13 18.34
CA GLU A 91 -17.19 -7.10 18.84
C GLU A 91 -17.00 -5.76 18.13
N ALA A 92 -15.75 -5.35 17.89
CA ALA A 92 -15.43 -4.15 17.12
C ALA A 92 -15.93 -4.25 15.66
N LEU A 93 -15.77 -5.41 15.02
CA LEU A 93 -16.26 -5.64 13.66
C LEU A 93 -17.79 -5.54 13.58
N ASP A 94 -18.51 -6.08 14.56
CA ASP A 94 -19.96 -5.99 14.62
C ASP A 94 -20.43 -4.54 14.83
N LEU A 95 -19.71 -3.76 15.65
CA LEU A 95 -19.93 -2.32 15.77
C LEU A 95 -19.75 -1.61 14.42
N PHE A 96 -18.63 -1.85 13.72
CA PHE A 96 -18.38 -1.21 12.42
C PHE A 96 -19.43 -1.59 11.36
N ARG A 97 -19.94 -2.83 11.37
CA ARG A 97 -21.05 -3.26 10.50
C ARG A 97 -22.35 -2.54 10.84
N ALA A 98 -22.67 -2.43 12.13
CA ALA A 98 -23.85 -1.70 12.57
C ALA A 98 -23.77 -0.22 12.16
N ILE A 99 -22.59 0.39 12.26
CA ILE A 99 -22.33 1.76 11.80
C ILE A 99 -22.51 1.87 10.28
N GLN A 100 -21.93 0.96 9.49
CA GLN A 100 -22.05 0.96 8.03
C GLN A 100 -23.49 0.79 7.53
N SER A 101 -24.33 0.06 8.28
CA SER A 101 -25.74 -0.15 7.94
C SER A 101 -26.64 1.07 8.21
N ARG A 102 -26.11 2.12 8.84
CA ARG A 102 -26.79 3.41 9.01
C ARG A 102 -26.43 4.29 7.82
N GLU A 103 -27.35 4.46 6.87
CA GLU A 103 -27.17 5.19 5.60
C GLU A 103 -26.85 6.70 5.76
N ASP A 104 -26.78 7.20 6.99
CA ASP A 104 -26.80 8.61 7.38
C ASP A 104 -25.48 9.15 7.98
N LEU A 105 -24.39 8.38 7.92
CA LEU A 105 -23.06 8.91 8.27
C LEU A 105 -22.36 9.44 7.01
N PRO A 106 -22.15 10.78 6.89
CA PRO A 106 -21.37 11.31 5.77
C PRO A 106 -19.97 10.71 5.82
N LEU A 107 -19.50 10.19 4.69
CA LEU A 107 -18.10 9.81 4.54
C LEU A 107 -17.26 11.05 4.87
N LEU A 108 -16.58 11.02 6.02
CA LEU A 108 -15.63 12.06 6.38
C LEU A 108 -14.56 12.07 5.29
N GLN A 109 -14.56 13.11 4.47
CA GLN A 109 -13.44 13.33 3.56
C GLN A 109 -12.20 13.61 4.42
N PRO A 110 -11.04 13.00 4.10
CA PRO A 110 -9.84 13.22 4.87
C PRO A 110 -9.56 14.73 4.91
N SER A 111 -9.43 15.30 6.11
CA SER A 111 -9.15 16.72 6.24
C SER A 111 -7.78 16.97 5.61
N ALA A 112 -7.73 17.76 4.54
CA ALA A 112 -6.50 18.37 4.09
C ALA A 112 -5.95 19.18 5.26
N ARG A 113 -4.90 18.68 5.92
CA ARG A 113 -4.18 19.43 6.94
C ARG A 113 -3.31 20.45 6.19
N GLU A 114 -3.63 21.74 6.37
CA GLU A 114 -2.81 22.90 5.98
C GLU A 114 -1.54 22.99 6.83
#